data_AF-A0A1D8TSL3-F1
#
_entry.id   AF-A0A1D8TSL3-F1
#
_cell.length_a   1.000
_cell.length_b   1.000
_cell.length_c   1.000
_cell.angle_alpha   90.00
_cell.angle_beta   90.00
_cell.angle_gamma   90.00
#
_symmetry.space_group_name_H-M   'P 1'
#
loop_
_entity.id
_entity.type
_entity.pdbx_description
1 polymer ?
#
loop_
_entity_poly.entity_id
_entity_poly.type
_entity_poly.pdbx_seq_one_letter_code
_entity_poly.pdbx_strand_id
1 'polypeptide(L)'
;MINYRQIREQTMSNIYVFHQGRGDSGWLWYNVFDGNEWVGDQQVPKTGMTGDPSAVVYNDLLYVFHQGRGDSGWLWYNVFDGNEWAGDKEIGKTGITAGPSAVVYNDLLYVFHQGRGDSGWLWYNVFDGNEWAGDQEVPKTGITSSPSAVVYNDLLYVFHQGRGDSGWLWYNVFDGNEWAGDKEVRATGLTDDPDALVYNGQVYVFHEGRGDNGWLWCNVFDGDKWAGDHKIHKTGITAGPSAVVYNDQIYLLHQGREDSGWMWCNVFNGSEWVGDEEVPNTGISEGPGAVIY
;
A
#
# COMPACT_ATOMS: atom_id res chain seq x y z
N MET A 1 -47.36 -10.25 14.37
CA MET A 1 -46.22 -10.92 13.72
C MET A 1 -46.14 -10.41 12.29
N ILE A 2 -45.21 -9.51 12.02
CA ILE A 2 -44.86 -9.12 10.64
C ILE A 2 -43.35 -9.33 10.52
N ASN A 3 -42.98 -10.30 9.68
CA ASN A 3 -41.61 -10.61 9.32
C ASN A 3 -41.14 -9.56 8.32
N TYR A 4 -40.29 -8.64 8.74
CA TYR A 4 -39.44 -7.88 7.83
C TYR A 4 -38.08 -8.57 7.78
N ARG A 5 -37.93 -9.52 6.86
CA ARG A 5 -36.61 -9.84 6.30
C ARG A 5 -36.22 -8.65 5.45
N GLN A 6 -35.56 -7.68 6.07
CA GLN A 6 -34.77 -6.70 5.37
C GLN A 6 -33.59 -7.48 4.76
N ILE A 7 -33.70 -7.78 3.47
CA ILE A 7 -32.55 -8.14 2.65
C ILE A 7 -31.69 -6.88 2.71
N ARG A 8 -30.65 -6.90 3.56
CA ARG A 8 -29.52 -6.00 3.36
C ARG A 8 -28.95 -6.45 2.02
N GLU A 9 -29.13 -5.62 0.98
CA GLU A 9 -28.20 -5.66 -0.14
C GLU A 9 -26.82 -5.51 0.49
N GLN A 10 -26.06 -6.60 0.51
CA GLN A 10 -24.61 -6.48 0.60
C GLN A 10 -24.24 -5.71 -0.66
N THR A 11 -24.00 -4.41 -0.54
CA THR A 11 -23.16 -3.72 -1.51
C THR A 11 -21.88 -4.53 -1.57
N MET A 12 -21.70 -5.31 -2.63
CA MET A 12 -20.43 -6.02 -2.84
C MET A 12 -19.41 -4.92 -3.05
N SER A 13 -18.55 -4.70 -2.05
CA SER A 13 -17.37 -3.86 -2.23
C SER A 13 -16.48 -4.53 -3.28
N ASN A 14 -15.74 -3.73 -4.02
CA ASN A 14 -14.82 -4.24 -5.04
C ASN A 14 -13.38 -4.06 -4.57
N ILE A 15 -12.45 -4.83 -5.15
CA ILE A 15 -11.03 -4.50 -5.03
C ILE A 15 -10.72 -3.47 -6.11
N TYR A 16 -10.22 -2.31 -5.71
CA TYR A 16 -9.57 -1.36 -6.61
C TYR A 16 -8.07 -1.54 -6.50
N VAL A 17 -7.37 -1.63 -7.63
CA VAL A 17 -5.91 -1.60 -7.66
C VAL A 17 -5.45 -0.41 -8.48
N PHE A 18 -4.68 0.47 -7.86
CA PHE A 18 -4.08 1.63 -8.47
C PHE A 18 -2.64 1.35 -8.88
N HIS A 19 -2.19 1.91 -9.99
CA HIS A 19 -0.83 1.71 -10.45
C HIS A 19 -0.38 2.77 -11.46
N GLN A 20 0.93 2.92 -11.63
CA GLN A 20 1.46 3.62 -12.79
C GLN A 20 1.31 2.73 -14.03
N GLY A 21 0.79 3.29 -15.12
CA GLY A 21 0.57 2.52 -16.36
C GLY A 21 1.88 2.13 -17.04
N ARG A 22 1.90 0.93 -17.63
CA ARG A 22 3.07 0.28 -18.28
C ARG A 22 4.01 1.21 -19.05
N GLY A 23 5.32 0.97 -18.89
CA GLY A 23 6.38 1.66 -19.61
C GLY A 23 6.53 3.10 -19.18
N ASP A 24 6.42 3.34 -17.87
CA ASP A 24 6.55 4.64 -17.21
C ASP A 24 5.68 5.72 -17.85
N SER A 25 4.42 5.37 -18.10
CA SER A 25 3.47 6.27 -18.78
C SER A 25 3.34 7.64 -18.08
N GLY A 26 3.67 7.68 -16.78
CA GLY A 26 3.56 8.85 -15.92
C GLY A 26 2.12 9.20 -15.56
N TRP A 27 1.20 8.25 -15.71
CA TRP A 27 -0.23 8.40 -15.44
C TRP A 27 -0.69 7.36 -14.43
N LEU A 28 -1.63 7.77 -13.57
CA LEU A 28 -2.30 6.88 -12.64
C LEU A 28 -3.44 6.14 -13.34
N TRP A 29 -3.44 4.82 -13.19
CA TRP A 29 -4.44 3.90 -13.73
C TRP A 29 -5.03 3.06 -12.59
N TYR A 30 -6.18 2.42 -12.85
CA TYR A 30 -6.76 1.45 -11.96
C TYR A 30 -7.55 0.36 -12.67
N ASN A 31 -7.54 -0.84 -12.09
CA ASN A 31 -8.46 -1.92 -12.44
C ASN A 31 -9.33 -2.27 -11.21
N VAL A 32 -10.49 -2.87 -11.46
CA VAL A 32 -11.47 -3.23 -10.44
C VAL A 32 -11.81 -4.71 -10.55
N PHE A 33 -11.75 -5.43 -9.44
CA PHE A 33 -12.29 -6.79 -9.32
C PHE A 33 -13.69 -6.72 -8.69
N ASP A 34 -14.71 -7.16 -9.42
CA ASP A 34 -16.12 -7.04 -9.04
C ASP A 34 -16.64 -8.21 -8.18
N GLY A 35 -15.73 -9.08 -7.72
CA GLY A 35 -16.04 -10.34 -7.05
C GLY A 35 -16.11 -11.55 -7.98
N ASN A 36 -16.17 -11.35 -9.29
CA ASN A 36 -16.14 -12.41 -10.31
C ASN A 36 -14.97 -12.25 -11.28
N GLU A 37 -14.75 -11.05 -11.80
CA GLU A 37 -13.72 -10.77 -12.80
C GLU A 37 -13.09 -9.39 -12.64
N TRP A 38 -11.92 -9.23 -13.27
CA TRP A 38 -11.28 -7.92 -13.44
C TRP A 38 -11.92 -7.20 -14.61
N VAL A 39 -12.50 -6.02 -14.36
CA VAL A 39 -13.33 -5.30 -15.33
C VAL A 39 -12.52 -4.57 -16.41
N GLY A 40 -11.21 -4.43 -16.21
CA GLY A 40 -10.27 -3.82 -17.14
C GLY A 40 -9.74 -2.47 -16.67
N ASP A 41 -8.58 -2.12 -17.22
CA ASP A 41 -7.79 -0.96 -16.81
C ASP A 41 -8.39 0.38 -17.26
N GLN A 42 -8.41 1.35 -16.35
CA GLN A 42 -9.01 2.67 -16.52
C GLN A 42 -8.05 3.76 -16.04
N GLN A 43 -7.86 4.80 -16.85
CA GLN A 43 -7.02 5.91 -16.45
C GLN A 43 -7.76 6.83 -15.48
N VAL A 44 -7.12 7.21 -14.36
CA VAL A 44 -7.62 8.28 -13.50
C VAL A 44 -7.55 9.62 -14.26
N PRO A 45 -8.67 10.34 -14.45
CA PRO A 45 -8.69 11.50 -15.32
C PRO A 45 -7.69 12.60 -14.92
N LYS A 46 -6.75 12.89 -15.83
CA LYS A 46 -5.75 13.97 -15.69
C LYS A 46 -4.85 13.85 -14.45
N THR A 47 -4.65 12.65 -13.90
CA THR A 47 -3.79 12.42 -12.73
C THR A 47 -2.47 11.81 -13.13
N GLY A 48 -1.40 12.60 -13.03
CA GLY A 48 -0.05 12.19 -13.39
C GLY A 48 0.76 11.82 -12.16
N MET A 49 1.54 10.75 -12.24
CA MET A 49 2.25 10.20 -11.10
C MET A 49 3.64 9.64 -11.42
N THR A 50 4.44 9.46 -10.38
CA THR A 50 5.68 8.65 -10.33
C THR A 50 5.72 7.84 -9.04
N GLY A 51 6.49 6.74 -9.03
CA GLY A 51 6.56 5.79 -7.92
C GLY A 51 5.24 5.06 -7.63
N ASP A 52 5.17 4.43 -6.46
CA ASP A 52 4.03 3.62 -6.03
C ASP A 52 2.88 4.52 -5.54
N PRO A 53 1.61 4.25 -5.91
CA PRO A 53 0.46 4.91 -5.32
C PRO A 53 0.00 4.20 -4.04
N SER A 54 -0.66 4.93 -3.14
CA SER A 54 -1.33 4.35 -1.98
C SER A 54 -2.78 4.81 -1.89
N ALA A 55 -3.69 3.85 -1.70
CA ALA A 55 -5.11 4.10 -1.71
C ALA A 55 -5.75 3.72 -0.37
N VAL A 56 -6.71 4.52 0.08
CA VAL A 56 -7.39 4.33 1.36
C VAL A 56 -8.79 4.93 1.32
N VAL A 57 -9.73 4.30 2.02
CA VAL A 57 -11.09 4.83 2.19
C VAL A 57 -11.14 5.65 3.48
N TYR A 58 -11.63 6.89 3.38
CA TYR A 58 -11.81 7.80 4.49
C TYR A 58 -13.11 8.58 4.31
N ASN A 59 -14.01 8.55 5.30
CA ASN A 59 -15.33 9.18 5.26
C ASN A 59 -16.13 8.85 3.99
N ASP A 60 -16.24 7.56 3.66
CA ASP A 60 -16.96 7.02 2.50
C ASP A 60 -16.42 7.50 1.14
N LEU A 61 -15.21 8.05 1.10
CA LEU A 61 -14.52 8.48 -0.12
C LEU A 61 -13.23 7.69 -0.29
N LEU A 62 -12.91 7.36 -1.54
CA LEU A 62 -11.65 6.71 -1.90
C LEU A 62 -10.60 7.77 -2.22
N TYR A 63 -9.55 7.83 -1.41
CA TYR A 63 -8.37 8.68 -1.62
C TYR A 63 -7.26 7.87 -2.26
N VAL A 64 -6.57 8.44 -3.25
CA VAL A 64 -5.38 7.85 -3.86
C VAL A 64 -4.25 8.85 -3.82
N PHE A 65 -3.21 8.54 -3.06
CA PHE A 65 -2.01 9.34 -2.85
C PHE A 65 -0.88 8.87 -3.77
N HIS A 66 -0.08 9.81 -4.27
CA HIS A 66 1.04 9.51 -5.16
C HIS A 66 2.06 10.65 -5.18
N GLN A 67 3.28 10.37 -5.62
CA GLN A 67 4.18 11.45 -6.03
C GLN A 67 3.70 12.03 -7.37
N GLY A 68 3.77 13.35 -7.52
CA GLY A 68 3.34 14.03 -8.74
C GLY A 68 4.28 13.78 -9.93
N ARG A 69 3.71 13.74 -11.14
CA ARG A 69 4.37 13.42 -12.43
C ARG A 69 5.78 14.01 -12.61
N GLY A 70 6.68 13.19 -13.17
CA GLY A 70 8.03 13.58 -13.55
C GLY A 70 8.92 13.85 -12.34
N ASP A 71 8.78 13.03 -11.29
CA ASP A 71 9.54 13.12 -10.05
C ASP A 71 9.49 14.52 -9.44
N SER A 72 8.28 15.09 -9.40
CA SER A 72 8.07 16.47 -8.93
C SER A 72 8.57 16.69 -7.50
N GLY A 73 8.69 15.60 -6.73
CA GLY A 73 9.12 15.61 -5.34
C GLY A 73 8.05 16.09 -4.37
N TRP A 74 6.79 16.13 -4.80
CA TRP A 74 5.63 16.58 -4.03
C TRP A 74 4.58 15.49 -3.94
N LEU A 75 3.89 15.46 -2.80
CA LEU A 75 2.80 14.53 -2.54
C LEU A 75 1.48 15.10 -3.08
N TRP A 76 0.76 14.28 -3.85
CA TRP A 76 -0.52 14.60 -4.48
C TRP A 76 -1.57 13.56 -4.11
N TYR A 77 -2.84 13.93 -4.30
CA TYR A 77 -3.94 12.99 -4.17
C TYR A 77 -5.10 13.33 -5.10
N ASN A 78 -5.85 12.29 -5.48
CA ASN A 78 -7.16 12.41 -6.11
C ASN A 78 -8.20 11.67 -5.25
N VAL A 79 -9.47 12.06 -5.37
CA VAL A 79 -10.58 11.53 -4.56
C VAL A 79 -11.69 11.05 -5.47
N PHE A 80 -12.22 9.87 -5.20
CA PHE A 80 -13.34 9.26 -5.90
C PHE A 80 -14.52 9.07 -4.95
N ASP A 81 -15.72 9.50 -5.36
CA ASP A 81 -16.94 9.44 -4.54
C ASP A 81 -17.87 8.25 -4.89
N GLY A 82 -17.39 7.32 -5.73
CA GLY A 82 -18.19 6.23 -6.27
C GLY A 82 -18.79 6.52 -7.65
N ASN A 83 -18.81 7.79 -8.08
CA ASN A 83 -19.31 8.22 -9.38
C ASN A 83 -18.28 9.04 -10.16
N GLU A 84 -17.65 10.03 -9.51
CA GLU A 84 -16.78 11.01 -10.15
C GLU A 84 -15.45 11.20 -9.40
N TRP A 85 -14.41 11.54 -10.16
CA TRP A 85 -13.11 11.94 -9.63
C TRP A 85 -13.08 13.45 -9.39
N ALA A 86 -12.73 13.87 -8.18
CA ALA A 86 -12.69 15.28 -7.78
C ALA A 86 -11.58 16.08 -8.49
N GLY A 87 -10.56 15.41 -9.01
CA GLY A 87 -9.39 16.00 -9.63
C GLY A 87 -8.17 16.05 -8.71
N ASP A 88 -7.00 16.04 -9.34
CA ASP A 88 -5.70 15.93 -8.69
C ASP A 88 -5.32 17.17 -7.88
N LYS A 89 -4.82 16.98 -6.65
CA LYS A 89 -4.52 18.04 -5.68
C LYS A 89 -3.17 17.82 -5.01
N GLU A 90 -2.33 18.84 -5.03
CA GLU A 90 -1.07 18.84 -4.27
C GLU A 90 -1.33 19.04 -2.76
N ILE A 91 -0.64 18.27 -1.92
CA ILE A 91 -0.54 18.54 -0.48
C ILE A 91 0.61 19.53 -0.29
N GLY A 92 0.27 20.82 -0.27
CA GLY A 92 1.26 21.90 -0.24
C GLY A 92 2.33 21.72 0.85
N LYS A 93 3.59 21.94 0.46
CA LYS A 93 4.79 21.80 1.32
C LYS A 93 5.06 20.39 1.87
N THR A 94 4.45 19.35 1.33
CA THR A 94 4.73 17.95 1.72
C THR A 94 5.56 17.29 0.63
N GLY A 95 6.85 17.15 0.88
CA GLY A 95 7.82 16.69 -0.11
C GLY A 95 8.19 15.23 0.08
N ILE A 96 8.26 14.48 -1.02
CA ILE A 96 8.39 13.02 -1.03
C ILE A 96 9.36 12.54 -2.11
N THR A 97 10.03 11.40 -1.88
CA THR A 97 10.94 10.76 -2.85
C THR A 97 10.63 9.31 -3.20
N ALA A 98 9.71 8.66 -2.49
CA ALA A 98 9.24 7.30 -2.77
C ALA A 98 7.70 7.26 -2.82
N GLY A 99 7.09 6.09 -2.94
CA GLY A 99 5.64 5.95 -2.78
C GLY A 99 5.19 6.35 -1.36
N PRO A 100 4.02 7.00 -1.19
CA PRO A 100 3.44 7.24 0.12
C PRO A 100 2.76 5.98 0.66
N SER A 101 2.42 5.98 1.96
CA SER A 101 1.52 4.98 2.55
C SER A 101 0.45 5.66 3.40
N ALA A 102 -0.80 5.50 3.00
CA ALA A 102 -1.95 6.14 3.61
C ALA A 102 -2.76 5.15 4.47
N VAL A 103 -3.19 5.60 5.65
CA VAL A 103 -3.93 4.78 6.61
C VAL A 103 -4.83 5.64 7.49
N VAL A 104 -6.00 5.13 7.86
CA VAL A 104 -6.90 5.79 8.80
C VAL A 104 -6.62 5.28 10.21
N TYR A 105 -6.38 6.19 11.15
CA TYR A 105 -6.15 5.89 12.56
C TYR A 105 -6.81 6.95 13.43
N ASN A 106 -7.61 6.54 14.42
CA ASN A 106 -8.36 7.44 15.31
C ASN A 106 -9.14 8.54 14.56
N ASP A 107 -9.90 8.14 13.53
CA ASP A 107 -10.71 9.02 12.67
C ASP A 107 -9.91 10.11 11.91
N LEU A 108 -8.59 9.95 11.81
CA LEU A 108 -7.72 10.82 11.05
C LEU A 108 -7.03 10.03 9.94
N LEU A 109 -6.77 10.70 8.82
CA LEU A 109 -6.04 10.13 7.69
C LEU A 109 -4.57 10.50 7.79
N TYR A 110 -3.70 9.51 8.00
CA TYR A 110 -2.25 9.65 8.04
C TYR A 110 -1.67 9.25 6.68
N VAL A 111 -0.69 10.01 6.19
CA VAL A 111 0.08 9.67 4.99
C VAL A 111 1.55 9.71 5.30
N PHE A 112 2.18 8.55 5.33
CA PHE A 112 3.60 8.34 5.60
C PHE A 112 4.42 8.39 4.31
N HIS A 113 5.64 8.90 4.40
CA HIS A 113 6.52 8.99 3.24
C HIS A 113 7.99 9.19 3.63
N GLN A 114 8.90 8.86 2.71
CA GLN A 114 10.28 9.33 2.81
C GLN A 114 10.33 10.84 2.48
N GLY A 115 11.02 11.62 3.31
CA GLY A 115 11.11 13.07 3.15
C GLY A 115 11.95 13.49 1.93
N ARG A 116 11.57 14.62 1.32
CA ARG A 116 12.16 15.21 0.10
C ARG A 116 13.69 15.14 -0.01
N GLY A 117 14.17 14.90 -1.24
CA GLY A 117 15.59 14.92 -1.58
C GLY A 117 16.37 13.77 -0.94
N ASP A 118 15.74 12.60 -0.81
CA ASP A 118 16.30 11.38 -0.24
C ASP A 118 16.90 11.63 1.15
N SER A 119 16.17 12.38 1.97
CA SER A 119 16.60 12.75 3.32
C SER A 119 16.96 11.53 4.19
N GLY A 120 16.39 10.38 3.83
CA GLY A 120 16.56 9.10 4.52
C GLY A 120 15.81 9.03 5.84
N TRP A 121 14.78 9.87 6.01
CA TRP A 121 13.96 9.97 7.20
C TRP A 121 12.48 9.75 6.86
N LEU A 122 11.76 9.13 7.79
CA LEU A 122 10.33 8.89 7.69
C LEU A 122 9.57 10.13 8.18
N TRP A 123 8.63 10.58 7.36
CA TRP A 123 7.76 11.72 7.61
C TRP A 123 6.30 11.31 7.46
N TYR A 124 5.40 12.14 7.99
CA TYR A 124 3.97 11.98 7.79
C TYR A 124 3.23 13.31 7.83
N ASN A 125 2.10 13.35 7.12
CA ASN A 125 1.12 14.43 7.23
C ASN A 125 -0.24 13.84 7.63
N VAL A 126 -1.07 14.64 8.31
CA VAL A 126 -2.35 14.19 8.89
C VAL A 126 -3.47 15.08 8.38
N PHE A 127 -4.56 14.46 7.93
CA PHE A 127 -5.78 15.12 7.48
C PHE A 127 -6.95 14.79 8.41
N ASP A 128 -7.66 15.81 8.86
CA ASP A 128 -8.78 15.70 9.80
C ASP A 128 -10.16 15.68 9.11
N GLY A 129 -10.21 15.66 7.79
CA GLY A 129 -11.43 15.85 7.00
C GLY A 129 -11.63 17.26 6.46
N ASN A 130 -10.90 18.25 6.99
CA ASN A 130 -10.98 19.65 6.57
C ASN A 130 -9.61 20.21 6.16
N GLU A 131 -8.57 19.99 6.97
CA GLU A 131 -7.24 20.55 6.77
C GLU A 131 -6.11 19.56 7.02
N TRP A 132 -4.97 19.83 6.39
CA TRP A 132 -3.72 19.11 6.60
C TRP A 132 -2.91 19.77 7.71
N ALA A 133 -2.48 19.00 8.70
CA ALA A 133 -1.71 19.50 9.84
C ALA A 133 -0.31 20.03 9.45
N GLY A 134 0.21 19.57 8.30
CA GLY A 134 1.57 19.85 7.85
C GLY A 134 2.52 18.69 8.17
N ASP A 135 3.66 18.71 7.48
CA ASP A 135 4.63 17.62 7.46
C ASP A 135 5.38 17.48 8.81
N GLN A 136 5.47 16.25 9.32
CA GLN A 136 6.03 15.91 10.62
C GLN A 136 7.02 14.75 10.51
N GLU A 137 8.20 14.90 11.10
CA GLU A 137 9.20 13.82 11.13
C GLU A 137 8.82 12.76 12.19
N VAL A 138 8.90 11.48 11.82
CA VAL A 138 8.84 10.38 12.79
C VAL A 138 10.18 10.34 13.53
N PRO A 139 10.20 10.53 14.87
CA PRO A 139 11.45 10.71 15.60
C PRO A 139 12.46 9.58 15.37
N LYS A 140 13.67 9.94 14.91
CA LYS A 140 14.83 9.03 14.76
C LYS A 140 14.53 7.78 13.92
N THR A 141 13.64 7.87 12.94
CA THR A 141 13.21 6.73 12.11
C THR A 141 13.70 6.89 10.69
N GLY A 142 14.66 6.05 10.31
CA GLY A 142 15.37 6.17 9.04
C GLY A 142 14.92 5.15 8.01
N ILE A 143 14.70 5.60 6.78
CA ILE A 143 14.09 4.81 5.69
C ILE A 143 14.82 5.05 4.36
N THR A 144 14.85 4.05 3.47
CA THR A 144 15.40 4.19 2.11
C THR A 144 14.38 4.05 0.97
N SER A 145 13.18 3.53 1.22
CA SER A 145 12.17 3.25 0.19
C SER A 145 10.75 3.67 0.64
N SER A 146 9.70 3.23 -0.04
CA SER A 146 8.31 3.50 0.38
C SER A 146 8.00 2.80 1.71
N PRO A 147 7.32 3.45 2.68
CA PRO A 147 6.84 2.80 3.89
C PRO A 147 5.55 2.01 3.61
N SER A 148 5.13 1.18 4.57
CA SER A 148 3.77 0.63 4.61
C SER A 148 3.20 0.70 6.03
N ALA A 149 2.05 1.37 6.16
CA ALA A 149 1.42 1.64 7.44
C ALA A 149 0.12 0.86 7.62
N VAL A 150 -0.08 0.30 8.82
CA VAL A 150 -1.26 -0.50 9.15
C VAL A 150 -1.65 -0.30 10.62
N VAL A 151 -2.96 -0.34 10.91
CA VAL A 151 -3.46 -0.31 12.28
C VAL A 151 -3.65 -1.73 12.79
N TYR A 152 -3.05 -2.04 13.93
CA TYR A 152 -3.13 -3.36 14.58
C TYR A 152 -3.22 -3.20 16.10
N ASN A 153 -4.24 -3.79 16.72
CA ASN A 153 -4.51 -3.69 18.17
C ASN A 153 -4.47 -2.24 18.68
N ASP A 154 -5.20 -1.34 18.02
CA ASP A 154 -5.31 0.09 18.34
C ASP A 154 -3.98 0.88 18.29
N LEU A 155 -2.95 0.30 17.68
CA LEU A 155 -1.66 0.93 17.44
C LEU A 155 -1.42 1.07 15.94
N LEU A 156 -0.73 2.13 15.55
CA LEU A 156 -0.32 2.39 14.18
C LEU A 156 1.11 1.90 13.99
N TYR A 157 1.29 0.89 13.14
CA TYR A 157 2.60 0.35 12.75
C TYR A 157 3.01 0.93 11.41
N VAL A 158 4.27 1.31 11.26
CA VAL A 158 4.84 1.74 9.97
C VAL A 158 6.07 0.89 9.69
N PHE A 159 5.97 0.03 8.69
CA PHE A 159 7.02 -0.86 8.20
C PHE A 159 7.81 -0.19 7.10
N HIS A 160 9.10 -0.45 7.02
CA HIS A 160 9.98 0.14 6.02
C HIS A 160 11.31 -0.60 5.87
N GLN A 161 11.99 -0.40 4.74
CA GLN A 161 13.40 -0.73 4.63
C GLN A 161 14.23 0.27 5.45
N GLY A 162 15.15 -0.23 6.28
CA GLY A 162 15.99 0.62 7.13
C GLY A 162 16.97 1.47 6.32
N ARG A 163 17.30 2.66 6.85
CA ARG A 163 18.14 3.69 6.21
C ARG A 163 19.45 3.18 5.59
N GLY A 164 19.81 3.78 4.46
CA GLY A 164 21.05 3.56 3.74
C GLY A 164 21.08 2.22 3.03
N ASP A 165 19.95 1.80 2.45
CA ASP A 165 19.82 0.52 1.74
C ASP A 165 20.25 -0.66 2.62
N SER A 166 19.83 -0.65 3.90
CA SER A 166 20.30 -1.66 4.86
C SER A 166 19.94 -3.09 4.45
N GLY A 167 18.91 -3.24 3.61
CA GLY A 167 18.37 -4.52 3.14
C GLY A 167 17.64 -5.30 4.23
N TRP A 168 17.18 -4.62 5.28
CA TRP A 168 16.49 -5.19 6.43
C TRP A 168 15.16 -4.48 6.67
N LEU A 169 14.16 -5.23 7.13
CA LEU A 169 12.86 -4.72 7.49
C LEU A 169 12.93 -4.09 8.89
N TRP A 170 12.37 -2.89 9.02
CA TRP A 170 12.23 -2.14 10.26
C TRP A 170 10.79 -1.71 10.44
N TYR A 171 10.44 -1.34 11.67
CA TYR A 171 9.16 -0.71 11.97
C TYR A 171 9.24 0.22 13.17
N ASN A 172 8.38 1.24 13.16
CA ASN A 172 8.07 2.05 14.33
C ASN A 172 6.57 1.97 14.64
N VAL A 173 6.20 2.23 15.89
CA VAL A 173 4.83 2.09 16.40
C VAL A 173 4.40 3.38 17.08
N PHE A 174 3.20 3.84 16.76
CA PHE A 174 2.57 5.01 17.34
C PHE A 174 1.30 4.60 18.11
N ASP A 175 1.15 5.09 19.34
CA ASP A 175 0.02 4.77 20.22
C ASP A 175 -1.08 5.84 20.27
N GLY A 176 -1.00 6.84 19.40
CA GLY A 176 -1.84 8.03 19.42
C GLY A 176 -1.23 9.22 20.16
N ASN A 177 -0.17 9.00 20.95
CA ASN A 177 0.54 10.06 21.69
C ASN A 177 2.04 10.05 21.42
N GLU A 178 2.69 8.88 21.46
CA GLU A 178 4.14 8.74 21.40
C GLU A 178 4.56 7.65 20.41
N TRP A 179 5.76 7.84 19.83
CA TRP A 179 6.43 6.85 19.00
C TRP A 179 7.32 5.97 19.86
N ALA A 180 7.16 4.64 19.75
CA ALA A 180 7.90 3.66 20.54
C ALA A 180 9.40 3.58 20.17
N GLY A 181 9.78 4.11 19.00
CA GLY A 181 11.12 4.05 18.44
C GLY A 181 11.30 2.92 17.45
N ASP A 182 12.25 3.13 16.54
CA ASP A 182 12.52 2.26 15.40
C ASP A 182 13.12 0.90 15.80
N LYS A 183 12.61 -0.19 15.20
CA LYS A 183 12.95 -1.58 15.55
C LYS A 183 13.19 -2.41 14.30
N GLU A 184 14.34 -3.07 14.24
CA GLU A 184 14.63 -4.07 13.22
C GLU A 184 13.81 -5.35 13.43
N VAL A 185 13.18 -5.83 12.36
CA VAL A 185 12.63 -7.20 12.29
C VAL A 185 13.78 -8.14 11.94
N ARG A 186 14.40 -8.71 12.97
CA ARG A 186 15.60 -9.55 12.83
C ARG A 186 15.39 -10.65 11.78
N ALA A 187 16.42 -10.83 10.95
CA ALA A 187 16.47 -11.87 9.93
C ALA A 187 15.35 -11.79 8.86
N THR A 188 14.74 -10.62 8.67
CA THR A 188 13.78 -10.35 7.58
C THR A 188 14.40 -9.38 6.60
N GLY A 189 14.85 -9.91 5.46
CA GLY A 189 15.62 -9.15 4.48
C GLY A 189 14.78 -8.85 3.25
N LEU A 190 14.80 -7.60 2.81
CA LEU A 190 14.07 -7.12 1.64
C LEU A 190 14.95 -6.29 0.71
N THR A 191 14.65 -6.38 -0.59
CA THR A 191 14.85 -5.26 -1.51
C THR A 191 13.48 -4.64 -1.78
N ASP A 192 13.42 -3.34 -2.09
CA ASP A 192 12.19 -2.57 -2.31
C ASP A 192 11.25 -2.45 -1.09
N ASP A 193 10.01 -2.13 -1.42
CA ASP A 193 8.99 -1.62 -0.53
C ASP A 193 8.23 -2.78 0.13
N PRO A 194 8.07 -2.77 1.46
CA PRO A 194 7.17 -3.70 2.12
C PRO A 194 5.71 -3.27 1.92
N ASP A 195 4.80 -4.23 2.00
CA ASP A 195 3.37 -3.98 2.17
C ASP A 195 2.84 -4.77 3.37
N ALA A 196 2.08 -4.10 4.24
CA ALA A 196 1.58 -4.66 5.47
C ALA A 196 0.05 -4.60 5.56
N LEU A 197 -0.57 -5.72 5.91
CA LEU A 197 -2.00 -5.78 6.21
C LEU A 197 -2.29 -6.62 7.44
N VAL A 198 -3.49 -6.46 7.99
CA VAL A 198 -4.00 -7.33 9.06
C VAL A 198 -4.95 -8.36 8.50
N TYR A 199 -4.69 -9.63 8.79
CA TYR A 199 -5.56 -10.75 8.45
C TYR A 199 -5.59 -11.74 9.62
N ASN A 200 -6.78 -12.21 10.00
CA ASN A 200 -6.99 -13.15 11.11
C ASN A 200 -6.26 -12.80 12.43
N GLY A 201 -6.22 -11.50 12.77
CA GLY A 201 -5.62 -11.02 14.01
C GLY A 201 -4.08 -11.02 14.02
N GLN A 202 -3.45 -11.12 12.86
CA GLN A 202 -2.01 -11.06 12.68
C GLN A 202 -1.65 -10.01 11.63
N VAL A 203 -0.47 -9.42 11.74
CA VAL A 203 0.09 -8.54 10.70
C VAL A 203 0.91 -9.39 9.74
N TYR A 204 0.60 -9.31 8.46
CA TYR A 204 1.38 -9.92 7.38
C TYR A 204 2.18 -8.81 6.73
N VAL A 205 3.49 -8.97 6.60
CA VAL A 205 4.36 -8.05 5.86
C VAL A 205 4.93 -8.77 4.65
N PHE A 206 4.50 -8.34 3.47
CA PHE A 206 4.95 -8.83 2.16
C PHE A 206 6.08 -7.94 1.64
N HIS A 207 7.04 -8.53 0.95
CA HIS A 207 8.16 -7.79 0.37
C HIS A 207 8.88 -8.63 -0.69
N GLU A 208 9.63 -8.00 -1.59
CA GLU A 208 10.64 -8.72 -2.35
C GLU A 208 11.75 -9.20 -1.40
N GLY A 209 12.22 -10.43 -1.57
CA GLY A 209 13.31 -10.94 -0.75
C GLY A 209 14.64 -10.28 -1.08
N ARG A 210 15.49 -10.16 -0.06
CA ARG A 210 16.81 -9.51 -0.14
C ARG A 210 17.64 -9.88 -1.38
N GLY A 211 18.28 -8.85 -1.95
CA GLY A 211 19.27 -8.98 -3.01
C GLY A 211 18.65 -9.21 -4.37
N ASP A 212 17.47 -8.62 -4.58
CA ASP A 212 16.76 -8.54 -5.87
C ASP A 212 16.51 -9.94 -6.41
N ASN A 213 16.12 -10.83 -5.50
CA ASN A 213 16.05 -12.24 -5.82
C ASN A 213 14.84 -12.58 -6.71
N GLY A 214 13.95 -11.60 -6.93
CA GLY A 214 12.79 -11.68 -7.80
C GLY A 214 11.71 -12.59 -7.25
N TRP A 215 11.65 -12.79 -5.94
CA TRP A 215 10.65 -13.61 -5.26
C TRP A 215 9.98 -12.84 -4.14
N LEU A 216 8.69 -13.12 -3.99
CA LEU A 216 7.90 -12.57 -2.90
C LEU A 216 8.11 -13.36 -1.61
N TRP A 217 8.24 -12.65 -0.51
CA TRP A 217 8.41 -13.19 0.84
C TRP A 217 7.37 -12.58 1.77
N CYS A 218 7.17 -13.24 2.90
CA CYS A 218 6.26 -12.80 3.93
C CYS A 218 6.80 -13.16 5.31
N ASN A 219 6.73 -12.20 6.24
CA ASN A 219 6.86 -12.47 7.66
C ASN A 219 5.58 -12.05 8.39
N VAL A 220 5.19 -12.84 9.39
CA VAL A 220 3.91 -12.70 10.09
C VAL A 220 4.15 -12.38 11.56
N PHE A 221 3.50 -11.34 12.07
CA PHE A 221 3.55 -10.91 13.46
C PHE A 221 2.22 -11.18 14.17
N ASP A 222 2.25 -11.91 15.28
CA ASP A 222 1.05 -12.29 16.05
C ASP A 222 0.71 -11.34 17.22
N GLY A 223 1.44 -10.22 17.34
CA GLY A 223 1.35 -9.29 18.47
C GLY A 223 2.38 -9.50 19.57
N ASP A 224 3.08 -10.64 19.59
CA ASP A 224 4.20 -10.93 20.49
C ASP A 224 5.47 -11.26 19.72
N LYS A 225 5.36 -12.12 18.68
CA LYS A 225 6.50 -12.69 17.96
C LYS A 225 6.30 -12.67 16.45
N TRP A 226 7.45 -12.64 15.77
CA TRP A 226 7.55 -12.88 14.34
C TRP A 226 7.69 -14.37 14.07
N ALA A 227 6.91 -14.89 13.13
CA ALA A 227 6.94 -16.29 12.72
C ALA A 227 8.26 -16.65 11.99
N GLY A 228 8.90 -15.66 11.38
CA GLY A 228 10.07 -15.84 10.54
C GLY A 228 9.73 -15.57 9.08
N ASP A 229 10.77 -15.30 8.30
CA ASP A 229 10.63 -14.91 6.90
C ASP A 229 10.44 -16.15 6.00
N HIS A 230 9.38 -16.14 5.19
CA HIS A 230 8.97 -17.26 4.35
C HIS A 230 8.73 -16.84 2.91
N LYS A 231 9.40 -17.51 1.98
CA LYS A 231 9.17 -17.34 0.55
C LYS A 231 7.76 -17.80 0.16
N ILE A 232 7.04 -16.95 -0.54
CA ILE A 232 5.78 -17.31 -1.20
C ILE A 232 6.13 -18.06 -2.49
N HIS A 233 5.79 -19.35 -2.54
CA HIS A 233 6.13 -20.19 -3.68
C HIS A 233 5.35 -19.76 -4.92
N LYS A 234 6.04 -19.81 -6.07
CA LYS A 234 5.51 -19.50 -7.40
C LYS A 234 5.16 -18.02 -7.63
N THR A 235 5.59 -17.12 -6.75
CA THR A 235 5.30 -15.70 -6.87
C THR A 235 6.56 -14.86 -7.08
N GLY A 236 6.69 -14.33 -8.28
CA GLY A 236 7.84 -13.51 -8.68
C GLY A 236 7.46 -12.05 -8.85
N ILE A 237 8.33 -11.15 -8.40
CA ILE A 237 8.07 -9.72 -8.29
C ILE A 237 9.29 -8.89 -8.68
N THR A 238 9.09 -7.62 -9.06
CA THR A 238 10.14 -6.63 -9.40
C THR A 238 9.90 -5.22 -8.85
N ALA A 239 8.83 -5.01 -8.07
CA ALA A 239 8.50 -3.74 -7.42
C ALA A 239 7.79 -4.03 -6.09
N GLY A 240 7.44 -3.01 -5.29
CA GLY A 240 6.62 -3.20 -4.08
C GLY A 240 5.33 -4.00 -4.37
N PRO A 241 4.94 -4.98 -3.54
CA PRO A 241 3.62 -5.60 -3.63
C PRO A 241 2.54 -4.69 -3.03
N SER A 242 1.27 -5.02 -3.25
CA SER A 242 0.18 -4.49 -2.44
C SER A 242 -0.91 -5.52 -2.21
N ALA A 243 -1.38 -5.61 -0.97
CA ALA A 243 -2.26 -6.66 -0.54
C ALA A 243 -3.54 -6.12 0.11
N VAL A 244 -4.64 -6.84 -0.08
CA VAL A 244 -5.94 -6.48 0.48
C VAL A 244 -6.72 -7.72 0.89
N VAL A 245 -7.53 -7.60 1.94
CA VAL A 245 -8.43 -8.68 2.38
C VAL A 245 -9.78 -8.52 1.69
N TYR A 246 -10.19 -9.54 0.94
CA TYR A 246 -11.48 -9.61 0.27
C TYR A 246 -12.09 -11.00 0.46
N ASN A 247 -13.36 -11.06 0.91
CA ASN A 247 -14.07 -12.33 1.16
C ASN A 247 -13.26 -13.36 2.00
N ASP A 248 -12.62 -12.89 3.07
CA ASP A 248 -11.79 -13.72 3.98
C ASP A 248 -10.55 -14.35 3.30
N GLN A 249 -10.08 -13.75 2.21
CA GLN A 249 -8.88 -14.13 1.49
C GLN A 249 -7.96 -12.92 1.33
N ILE A 250 -6.65 -13.16 1.27
CA ILE A 250 -5.69 -12.11 0.92
C ILE A 250 -5.49 -12.15 -0.59
N TYR A 251 -5.74 -11.03 -1.25
CA TYR A 251 -5.35 -10.80 -2.64
C TYR A 251 -4.05 -10.02 -2.62
N LEU A 252 -3.00 -10.58 -3.21
CA LEU A 252 -1.65 -9.99 -3.23
C LEU A 252 -1.30 -9.65 -4.68
N LEU A 253 -1.17 -8.36 -4.95
CA LEU A 253 -1.00 -7.80 -6.28
C LEU A 253 0.42 -7.29 -6.44
N HIS A 254 1.00 -7.51 -7.62
CA HIS A 254 2.39 -7.15 -7.86
C HIS A 254 2.71 -7.07 -9.36
N GLN A 255 3.79 -6.36 -9.69
CA GLN A 255 4.40 -6.49 -11.01
C GLN A 255 5.05 -7.88 -11.13
N GLY A 256 4.88 -8.51 -12.29
CA GLY A 256 5.48 -9.81 -12.58
C GLY A 256 6.99 -9.75 -12.73
N ARG A 257 7.65 -10.88 -12.43
CA ARG A 257 9.10 -11.06 -12.51
C ARG A 257 9.71 -10.58 -13.83
N GLU A 258 10.98 -10.17 -13.79
CA GLU A 258 11.77 -9.72 -14.94
C GLU A 258 11.16 -8.50 -15.66
N ASP A 259 10.53 -7.60 -14.89
CA ASP A 259 9.88 -6.38 -15.37
C ASP A 259 8.89 -6.69 -16.50
N SER A 260 8.04 -7.69 -16.29
CA SER A 260 7.10 -8.14 -17.32
C SER A 260 6.21 -7.01 -17.85
N GLY A 261 6.04 -5.96 -17.03
CA GLY A 261 5.20 -4.81 -17.29
C GLY A 261 3.71 -5.13 -17.13
N TRP A 262 3.40 -6.22 -16.43
CA TRP A 262 2.06 -6.76 -16.25
C TRP A 262 1.80 -7.01 -14.77
N MET A 263 0.57 -6.73 -14.35
CA MET A 263 0.10 -7.00 -13.01
C MET A 263 -0.26 -8.47 -12.87
N TRP A 264 0.11 -9.05 -11.74
CA TRP A 264 -0.25 -10.40 -11.32
C TRP A 264 -0.94 -10.35 -9.97
N CYS A 265 -1.77 -11.34 -9.71
CA CYS A 265 -2.43 -11.54 -8.43
C CYS A 265 -2.21 -12.97 -7.96
N ASN A 266 -1.81 -13.14 -6.71
CA ASN A 266 -1.85 -14.42 -6.01
C ASN A 266 -2.81 -14.30 -4.82
N VAL A 267 -3.60 -15.35 -4.59
CA VAL A 267 -4.63 -15.36 -3.54
C VAL A 267 -4.26 -16.36 -2.45
N PHE A 268 -4.24 -15.90 -1.20
CA PHE A 268 -4.18 -16.79 -0.04
C PHE A 268 -5.60 -17.13 0.41
N ASN A 269 -5.96 -18.42 0.32
CA ASN A 269 -7.32 -18.89 0.59
C ASN A 269 -7.59 -19.21 2.09
N GLY A 270 -6.72 -18.75 2.99
CA GLY A 270 -6.73 -19.10 4.41
C GLY A 270 -5.90 -20.35 4.76
N SER A 271 -5.41 -21.10 3.77
CA SER A 271 -4.56 -22.28 3.97
C SER A 271 -3.32 -22.31 3.10
N GLU A 272 -3.43 -21.93 1.83
CA GLU A 272 -2.32 -21.92 0.88
C GLU A 272 -2.47 -20.77 -0.13
N TRP A 273 -1.36 -20.45 -0.78
CA TRP A 273 -1.33 -19.57 -1.95
C TRP A 273 -1.73 -20.37 -3.19
N VAL A 274 -2.77 -19.92 -3.89
CA VAL A 274 -3.33 -20.66 -5.04
C VAL A 274 -2.41 -20.60 -6.27
N GLY A 275 -1.60 -19.54 -6.37
CA GLY A 275 -0.66 -19.29 -7.46
C GLY A 275 -0.93 -17.98 -8.19
N ASP A 276 0.07 -17.51 -8.93
CA ASP A 276 0.00 -16.27 -9.70
C ASP A 276 -0.92 -16.41 -10.92
N GLU A 277 -1.87 -15.49 -11.04
CA GLU A 277 -2.69 -15.28 -12.23
C GLU A 277 -2.47 -13.85 -12.74
N GLU A 278 -2.27 -13.70 -14.05
CA GLU A 278 -2.13 -12.38 -14.68
C GLU A 278 -3.46 -11.62 -14.56
N VAL A 279 -3.40 -10.38 -14.09
CA VAL A 279 -4.58 -9.49 -14.05
C VAL A 279 -4.84 -9.02 -15.49
N PRO A 280 -5.96 -9.43 -16.11
CA PRO A 280 -6.18 -9.22 -17.54
C PRO A 280 -6.06 -7.75 -17.94
N ASN A 281 -5.31 -7.50 -19.02
CA ASN A 281 -5.14 -6.18 -19.64
C ASN A 281 -4.63 -5.08 -18.69
N THR A 282 -3.87 -5.43 -17.65
CA THR A 282 -3.42 -4.48 -16.63
C THR A 282 -1.91 -4.31 -16.66
N GLY A 283 -1.48 -3.23 -17.30
CA GLY A 283 -0.07 -2.93 -17.48
C GLY A 283 0.48 -2.01 -16.38
N ILE A 284 1.60 -2.38 -15.77
CA ILE A 284 2.17 -1.69 -14.61
C ILE A 284 3.67 -1.45 -14.75
N SER A 285 4.19 -0.34 -14.23
CA SER A 285 5.62 -0.02 -14.15
C SER A 285 6.20 0.14 -12.74
N GLU A 286 5.38 0.37 -11.72
CA GLU A 286 5.78 0.60 -10.32
C GLU A 286 5.01 -0.34 -9.39
N GLY A 287 5.21 -0.32 -8.08
CA GLY A 287 4.38 -1.06 -7.13
C GLY A 287 2.91 -0.58 -7.18
N PRO A 288 1.92 -1.47 -7.01
CA PRO A 288 0.52 -1.08 -7.00
C PRO A 288 0.06 -0.58 -5.62
N GLY A 289 -1.13 0.01 -5.55
CA GLY A 289 -1.84 0.32 -4.30
C GLY A 289 -3.27 -0.24 -4.33
N ALA A 290 -3.55 -1.28 -3.56
CA ALA A 290 -4.84 -1.96 -3.53
C ALA A 290 -5.71 -1.53 -2.33
N VAL A 291 -7.04 -1.49 -2.53
CA VAL A 291 -8.01 -1.10 -1.49
C VAL A 291 -9.40 -1.68 -1.77
N ILE A 292 -10.19 -1.88 -0.72
CA ILE A 292 -11.61 -2.21 -0.85
C ILE A 292 -12.44 -0.92 -0.85
N TYR A 293 -13.30 -0.75 -1.86
CA TYR A 293 -14.27 0.35 -1.94
C TYR A 293 -15.60 -0.15 -2.52
#